data_AF-A0A5S4TIA8-F1
#
_entry.id   AF-A0A5S4TIA8-F1
#
_cell.length_a   1.000
_cell.length_b   1.000
_cell.length_c   1.000
_cell.angle_alpha   90.00
_cell.angle_beta   90.00
_cell.angle_gamma   90.00
#
_symmetry.space_group_name_H-M   'P 1'
#
loop_
_entity.id
_entity.type
_entity.pdbx_description
1 polymer ?
#
loop_
_entity_poly.entity_id
_entity_poly.type
_entity_poly.pdbx_seq_one_letter_code
_entity_poly.pdbx_strand_id
1 'polypeptide(L)'
;MIYLTNGNMPLNAACADEIVQEDNSTYQLAFRFPTSDPLWEKLKEETFLTADDLHGEQDFVIFEVEKKHGYIQVYANQVFTLLNNYVVNPISLDRATGSTALSRFAGSISRDNPFSFFSDIEDRHTFNIGSKNAMEAFAKDKHSIIGQWGGDLVRHGYQVRLLKNGGSENESLFMYKKNLSS
;
A
#
# COMPACT_ATOMS: atom_id res chain seq x y z
N MET A 1 -2.91 -10.78 -13.14
CA MET A 1 -3.89 -11.81 -12.72
C MET A 1 -4.32 -11.50 -11.29
N ILE A 2 -5.55 -11.85 -10.88
CA ILE A 2 -6.09 -11.55 -9.53
C ILE A 2 -6.40 -12.85 -8.79
N TYR A 3 -6.11 -12.89 -7.49
CA TYR A 3 -6.26 -14.03 -6.60
C TYR A 3 -6.92 -13.62 -5.29
N LEU A 4 -7.67 -14.54 -4.68
CA LEU A 4 -7.91 -14.48 -3.24
C LEU A 4 -6.61 -14.82 -2.52
N THR A 5 -6.08 -13.88 -1.73
CA THR A 5 -4.82 -14.07 -1.00
C THR A 5 -4.88 -15.29 -0.09
N ASN A 6 -6.01 -15.46 0.62
CA ASN A 6 -6.26 -16.61 1.46
C ASN A 6 -6.54 -17.86 0.62
N GLY A 7 -5.51 -18.70 0.46
CA GLY A 7 -5.58 -19.95 -0.29
C GLY A 7 -5.10 -19.85 -1.74
N ASN A 8 -4.55 -18.69 -2.14
CA ASN A 8 -3.98 -18.45 -3.47
C ASN A 8 -4.92 -18.89 -4.61
N MET A 9 -6.20 -18.56 -4.49
CA MET A 9 -7.24 -19.03 -5.39
C MET A 9 -7.43 -18.02 -6.53
N PRO A 10 -7.15 -18.39 -7.80
CA PRO A 10 -7.24 -17.46 -8.90
C PRO A 10 -8.69 -17.09 -9.22
N LEU A 11 -8.93 -15.82 -9.47
CA LEU A 11 -10.20 -15.27 -9.92
C LEU A 11 -10.22 -15.23 -11.46
N ASN A 12 -10.18 -16.40 -12.10
CA ASN A 12 -10.04 -16.53 -13.56
C ASN A 12 -11.14 -15.83 -14.38
N ALA A 13 -12.32 -15.61 -13.78
CA ALA A 13 -13.43 -14.93 -14.41
C ALA A 13 -13.43 -13.40 -14.21
N ALA A 14 -12.43 -12.86 -13.49
CA ALA A 14 -12.27 -11.41 -13.35
C ALA A 14 -11.99 -10.77 -14.71
N CYS A 15 -12.57 -9.60 -14.95
CA CYS A 15 -12.38 -8.85 -16.17
C CYS A 15 -12.49 -7.35 -15.93
N ALA A 16 -12.07 -6.56 -16.93
CA ALA A 16 -12.02 -5.10 -16.84
C ALA A 16 -11.30 -4.64 -15.55
N ASP A 17 -10.18 -5.29 -15.26
CA ASP A 17 -9.32 -4.94 -14.15
C ASP A 17 -8.47 -3.71 -14.46
N GLU A 18 -8.33 -2.85 -13.47
CA GLU A 18 -7.56 -1.61 -13.53
C GLU A 18 -6.89 -1.39 -12.19
N ILE A 19 -5.60 -1.09 -12.23
CA ILE A 19 -4.82 -0.63 -11.08
C ILE A 19 -4.46 0.82 -11.32
N VAL A 20 -4.92 1.71 -10.42
CA VAL A 20 -4.62 3.14 -10.46
C VAL A 20 -3.68 3.48 -9.32
N GLN A 21 -2.53 4.07 -9.65
CA GLN A 21 -1.58 4.61 -8.70
C GLN A 21 -1.32 6.09 -8.99
N GLU A 22 -1.59 6.96 -8.02
CA GLU A 22 -1.35 8.41 -8.12
C GLU A 22 -0.44 8.83 -6.97
N ASP A 23 0.82 9.12 -7.29
CA ASP A 23 1.87 9.58 -6.37
C ASP A 23 1.83 8.85 -5.01
N ASN A 24 1.73 9.62 -3.93
CA ASN A 24 1.66 9.16 -2.55
C ASN A 24 0.21 8.97 -2.04
N SER A 25 -0.82 9.18 -2.87
CA SER A 25 -2.23 9.11 -2.46
C SER A 25 -2.90 7.80 -2.86
N THR A 26 -3.23 7.66 -4.14
CA THR A 26 -4.15 6.63 -4.63
C THR A 26 -3.35 5.38 -4.97
N TYR A 27 -3.79 4.21 -4.50
CA TYR A 27 -3.35 2.91 -5.02
C TYR A 27 -4.47 1.91 -4.84
N GLN A 28 -5.23 1.74 -5.92
CA GLN A 28 -6.49 1.02 -5.90
C GLN A 28 -6.58 0.04 -7.06
N LEU A 29 -7.20 -1.09 -6.78
CA LEU A 29 -7.58 -2.10 -7.75
C LEU A 29 -9.11 -2.03 -7.93
N ALA A 30 -9.56 -1.96 -9.17
CA ALA A 30 -10.96 -2.11 -9.53
C ALA A 30 -11.10 -3.22 -10.57
N PHE A 31 -12.12 -4.07 -10.46
CA PHE A 31 -12.40 -5.09 -11.47
C PHE A 31 -13.87 -5.55 -11.41
N ARG A 32 -14.30 -6.28 -12.43
CA ARG A 32 -15.62 -6.92 -12.49
C ARG A 32 -15.49 -8.42 -12.29
N PHE A 33 -16.46 -9.01 -11.59
CA PHE A 33 -16.55 -10.45 -11.41
C PHE A 33 -17.98 -10.94 -11.66
N PRO A 34 -18.21 -11.96 -12.51
CA PRO A 34 -19.56 -12.38 -12.89
C PRO A 34 -20.28 -13.09 -11.75
N THR A 35 -21.58 -12.82 -11.57
CA THR A 35 -22.39 -13.47 -10.54
C THR A 35 -22.77 -14.92 -10.91
N SER A 36 -22.43 -15.38 -12.11
CA SER A 36 -22.57 -16.78 -12.52
C SER A 36 -21.47 -17.69 -11.95
N ASP A 37 -20.34 -17.13 -11.53
CA ASP A 37 -19.26 -17.87 -10.90
C ASP A 37 -19.40 -17.78 -9.37
N PRO A 38 -19.57 -18.90 -8.64
CA PRO A 38 -19.86 -18.91 -7.20
C PRO A 38 -18.79 -18.23 -6.33
N LEU A 39 -17.58 -17.98 -6.85
CA LEU A 39 -16.56 -17.22 -6.12
C LEU A 39 -16.96 -15.77 -5.85
N TRP A 40 -17.96 -15.22 -6.56
CA TRP A 40 -18.48 -13.88 -6.31
C TRP A 40 -18.94 -13.69 -4.86
N GLU A 41 -19.44 -14.74 -4.20
CA GLU A 41 -19.90 -14.72 -2.81
C GLU A 41 -18.76 -14.52 -1.79
N LYS A 42 -17.51 -14.83 -2.19
CA LYS A 42 -16.33 -14.61 -1.36
C LYS A 42 -15.83 -13.17 -1.46
N LEU A 43 -16.22 -12.43 -2.49
CA LEU A 43 -15.79 -11.07 -2.75
C LEU A 43 -16.68 -10.09 -1.98
N LYS A 44 -16.28 -9.81 -0.74
CA LYS A 44 -16.93 -8.88 0.18
C LYS A 44 -15.91 -7.93 0.79
N GLU A 45 -16.38 -6.85 1.40
CA GLU A 45 -15.52 -5.94 2.17
C GLU A 45 -14.60 -6.71 3.14
N GLU A 46 -13.38 -6.20 3.32
CA GLU A 46 -12.31 -6.78 4.13
C GLU A 46 -11.71 -8.10 3.57
N THR A 47 -12.11 -8.53 2.37
CA THR A 47 -11.47 -9.67 1.70
C THR A 47 -10.14 -9.25 1.10
N PHE A 48 -9.10 -10.05 1.34
CA PHE A 48 -7.76 -9.83 0.82
C PHE A 48 -7.61 -10.41 -0.59
N LEU A 49 -7.03 -9.60 -1.47
CA LEU A 49 -6.75 -9.93 -2.85
C LEU A 49 -5.26 -9.74 -3.12
N THR A 50 -4.70 -10.58 -3.98
CA THR A 50 -3.38 -10.37 -4.55
C THR A 50 -3.56 -10.17 -6.05
N ALA A 51 -2.94 -9.14 -6.62
CA ALA A 51 -3.03 -8.85 -8.05
C ALA A 51 -1.66 -8.47 -8.61
N ASP A 52 -1.40 -8.89 -9.85
CA ASP A 52 -0.20 -8.48 -10.58
C ASP A 52 -0.33 -7.03 -11.04
N ASP A 53 0.65 -6.21 -10.67
CA ASP A 53 0.90 -4.89 -11.26
C ASP A 53 2.15 -4.93 -12.16
N LEU A 54 2.43 -3.85 -12.89
CA LEU A 54 3.64 -3.66 -13.71
C LEU A 54 4.94 -3.94 -12.92
N HIS A 55 4.89 -3.69 -11.62
CA HIS A 55 6.00 -3.80 -10.68
C HIS A 55 6.06 -5.14 -9.92
N GLY A 56 5.11 -6.06 -10.13
CA GLY A 56 5.00 -7.35 -9.46
C GLY A 56 3.69 -7.53 -8.70
N GLU A 57 3.57 -8.64 -7.97
CA GLU A 57 2.40 -8.92 -7.14
C GLU A 57 2.22 -7.86 -6.05
N GLN A 58 0.98 -7.44 -5.85
CA GLN A 58 0.55 -6.50 -4.81
C GLN A 58 -0.64 -7.04 -4.05
N ASP A 59 -0.69 -6.71 -2.75
CA ASP A 59 -1.80 -7.06 -1.89
C ASP A 59 -2.78 -5.89 -1.75
N PHE A 60 -4.06 -6.22 -1.85
CA PHE A 60 -5.19 -5.31 -1.73
C PHE A 60 -6.23 -5.85 -0.73
N VAL A 61 -7.05 -4.96 -0.21
CA VAL A 61 -8.21 -5.27 0.64
C VAL A 61 -9.44 -4.62 0.04
N ILE A 62 -10.49 -5.41 -0.20
CA ILE A 62 -11.76 -4.91 -0.71
C ILE A 62 -12.35 -3.91 0.29
N PHE A 63 -12.68 -2.71 -0.17
CA PHE A 63 -13.37 -1.71 0.65
C PHE A 63 -14.81 -1.48 0.20
N GLU A 64 -15.16 -1.87 -1.03
CA GLU A 64 -16.49 -1.69 -1.56
C GLU A 64 -16.79 -2.74 -2.65
N VAL A 65 -18.04 -3.21 -2.67
CA VAL A 65 -18.57 -4.11 -3.71
C VAL A 65 -19.94 -3.64 -4.14
N GLU A 66 -20.09 -3.27 -5.40
CA GLU A 66 -21.37 -2.89 -5.97
C GLU A 66 -21.97 -4.03 -6.78
N LYS A 67 -23.20 -4.43 -6.46
CA LYS A 67 -23.93 -5.43 -7.24
C LYS A 67 -24.56 -4.79 -8.48
N LYS A 68 -24.26 -5.32 -9.67
CA LYS A 68 -24.86 -4.92 -10.95
C LYS A 68 -25.60 -6.10 -11.58
N HIS A 69 -26.25 -5.88 -12.72
CA HIS A 69 -26.94 -6.96 -13.43
C HIS A 69 -25.91 -7.89 -14.10
N GLY A 70 -25.76 -9.10 -13.57
CA GLY A 70 -24.89 -10.15 -14.12
C GLY A 70 -23.45 -10.16 -13.60
N TYR A 71 -23.03 -9.15 -12.83
CA TYR A 71 -21.68 -9.08 -12.24
C TYR A 71 -21.67 -8.20 -10.97
N ILE A 72 -20.60 -8.31 -10.20
CA ILE A 72 -20.24 -7.36 -9.15
C ILE A 72 -19.07 -6.50 -9.62
N GLN A 73 -19.10 -5.22 -9.28
CA GLN A 73 -17.95 -4.32 -9.40
C GLN A 73 -17.25 -4.29 -8.05
N VAL A 74 -15.97 -4.62 -8.03
CA VAL A 74 -15.15 -4.71 -6.82
C VAL A 74 -14.17 -3.56 -6.81
N TYR A 75 -14.02 -2.91 -5.65
CA TYR A 75 -13.02 -1.89 -5.39
C TYR A 75 -12.20 -2.27 -4.16
N ALA A 76 -10.87 -2.23 -4.32
CA ALA A 76 -9.93 -2.63 -3.29
C ALA A 76 -8.81 -1.61 -3.14
N ASN A 77 -8.45 -1.30 -1.90
CA ASN A 77 -7.32 -0.44 -1.57
C ASN A 77 -6.08 -1.29 -1.39
N GLN A 78 -4.90 -0.79 -1.77
CA GLN A 78 -3.65 -1.44 -1.42
C GLN A 78 -3.50 -1.55 0.11
N VAL A 79 -2.94 -2.67 0.61
CA VAL A 79 -2.92 -3.01 2.05
C VAL A 79 -2.28 -1.98 2.98
N PHE A 80 -1.50 -1.03 2.48
CA PHE A 80 -1.00 0.13 3.22
C PHE A 80 -2.12 0.88 3.97
N THR A 81 -3.33 0.94 3.42
CA THR A 81 -4.48 1.59 4.08
C THR A 81 -4.86 0.94 5.41
N LEU A 82 -4.44 -0.31 5.66
CA LEU A 82 -4.63 -0.98 6.94
C LEU A 82 -3.89 -0.30 8.09
N LEU A 83 -2.95 0.62 7.83
CA LEU A 83 -2.40 1.49 8.88
C LEU A 83 -3.48 2.32 9.60
N ASN A 84 -4.66 2.52 8.98
CA ASN A 84 -5.80 3.13 9.66
C ASN A 84 -6.32 2.30 10.85
N ASN A 85 -5.99 1.01 10.92
CA ASN A 85 -6.42 0.12 12.01
C ASN A 85 -5.45 0.12 13.19
N TYR A 86 -4.36 0.88 13.12
CA TYR A 86 -3.32 0.93 14.14
C TYR A 86 -3.19 2.30 14.79
N VAL A 87 -2.69 2.29 16.02
CA VAL A 87 -2.35 3.49 16.81
C VAL A 87 -0.87 3.45 17.10
N VAL A 88 -0.20 4.60 16.95
CA VAL A 88 1.17 4.80 17.40
C VAL A 88 1.19 5.42 18.79
N ASN A 89 2.10 4.95 19.64
CA ASN A 89 2.46 5.61 20.88
C ASN A 89 3.16 6.95 20.59
N PRO A 90 3.26 7.85 21.58
CA PRO A 90 3.94 9.14 21.39
C PRO A 90 5.34 8.97 20.81
N ILE A 91 5.67 9.78 19.80
CA ILE A 91 6.99 9.81 19.17
C ILE A 91 7.58 11.18 19.43
N SER A 92 8.84 11.20 19.88
CA SER A 92 9.64 12.42 19.98
C SER A 92 10.99 12.19 19.31
N LEU A 93 11.28 13.00 18.31
CA LEU A 93 12.48 12.97 17.49
C LEU A 93 13.06 14.37 17.42
N ASP A 94 14.35 14.49 17.67
CA ASP A 94 15.11 15.72 17.48
C ASP A 94 16.17 15.52 16.40
N ARG A 95 16.09 16.32 15.32
CA ARG A 95 17.02 16.31 14.18
C ARG A 95 17.40 14.90 13.69
N ALA A 96 16.38 14.08 13.46
CA ALA A 96 16.50 12.68 13.08
C ALA A 96 16.43 12.49 11.55
N THR A 97 17.13 11.48 11.03
CA THR A 97 17.04 11.07 9.61
C THR A 97 15.74 10.32 9.33
N GLY A 98 15.36 10.17 8.06
CA GLY A 98 14.17 9.42 7.65
C GLY A 98 14.21 7.96 8.12
N SER A 99 15.39 7.33 8.02
CA SER A 99 15.63 5.99 8.55
C SER A 99 15.35 5.90 10.06
N THR A 100 15.83 6.88 10.84
CA THR A 100 15.58 6.94 12.28
C THR A 100 14.09 7.15 12.57
N ALA A 101 13.44 8.04 11.81
CA ALA A 101 12.03 8.34 11.96
C ALA A 101 11.15 7.11 11.70
N LEU A 102 11.43 6.36 10.63
CA LEU A 102 10.70 5.13 10.30
C LEU A 102 10.95 3.99 11.28
N SER A 103 12.18 3.83 11.76
CA SER A 103 12.48 2.86 12.82
C SER A 103 11.70 3.17 14.10
N ARG A 104 11.64 4.45 14.50
CA ARG A 104 10.87 4.89 15.67
C ARG A 104 9.37 4.75 15.46
N PHE A 105 8.88 5.06 14.26
CA PHE A 105 7.49 4.85 13.87
C PHE A 105 7.10 3.38 13.99
N ALA A 106 7.85 2.48 13.34
CA ALA A 106 7.60 1.04 13.38
C ALA A 106 7.54 0.51 14.81
N GLY A 107 8.51 0.89 15.65
CA GLY A 107 8.55 0.50 17.07
C GLY A 107 7.49 1.16 17.95
N SER A 108 6.80 2.19 17.47
CA SER A 108 5.74 2.88 18.22
C SER A 108 4.35 2.32 17.95
N ILE A 109 4.17 1.51 16.91
CA ILE A 109 2.87 0.89 16.62
C ILE A 109 2.51 -0.04 17.78
N SER A 110 1.38 0.25 18.42
CA SER A 110 0.99 -0.35 19.70
C SER A 110 0.68 -1.85 19.66
N ARG A 111 0.48 -2.43 18.47
CA ARG A 111 0.11 -3.83 18.25
C ARG A 111 1.00 -4.46 17.19
N ASP A 112 1.19 -5.77 17.29
CA ASP A 112 1.86 -6.55 16.27
C ASP A 112 1.18 -6.36 14.92
N ASN A 113 2.02 -6.21 13.90
CA ASN A 113 1.59 -5.92 12.55
C ASN A 113 2.64 -6.44 11.55
N PRO A 114 2.24 -6.73 10.31
CA PRO A 114 3.13 -7.26 9.28
C PRO A 114 3.97 -6.19 8.56
N PHE A 115 3.81 -4.90 8.90
CA PHE A 115 4.46 -3.84 8.15
C PHE A 115 5.94 -3.74 8.44
N SER A 116 6.71 -3.44 7.39
CA SER A 116 8.12 -3.08 7.50
C SER A 116 8.35 -1.72 6.87
N PHE A 117 9.27 -0.95 7.46
CA PHE A 117 9.51 0.44 7.09
C PHE A 117 10.98 0.68 6.80
N PHE A 118 11.29 1.36 5.70
CA PHE A 118 12.65 1.68 5.28
C PHE A 118 12.74 3.09 4.68
N SER A 119 13.86 3.79 4.92
CA SER A 119 14.15 5.06 4.26
C SER A 119 15.66 5.26 4.12
N ASP A 120 16.07 5.88 3.01
CA ASP A 120 17.42 6.33 2.70
C ASP A 120 17.59 7.85 2.83
N ILE A 121 16.57 8.56 3.33
CA ILE A 121 16.58 10.02 3.46
C ILE A 121 17.47 10.41 4.65
N GLU A 122 18.60 11.04 4.34
CA GLU A 122 19.57 11.53 5.33
C GLU A 122 19.21 12.91 5.90
N ASP A 123 18.27 13.63 5.27
CA ASP A 123 17.81 14.93 5.73
C ASP A 123 17.17 14.83 7.12
N ARG A 124 17.45 15.82 7.96
CA ARG A 124 17.18 15.77 9.40
C ARG A 124 16.05 16.71 9.79
N HIS A 125 15.00 16.14 10.39
CA HIS A 125 13.85 16.89 10.88
C HIS A 125 13.54 16.56 12.34
N THR A 126 12.84 17.48 13.00
CA THR A 126 12.30 17.30 14.35
C THR A 126 10.83 16.96 14.22
N PHE A 127 10.38 15.92 14.91
CA PHE A 127 9.02 15.39 14.81
C PHE A 127 8.51 14.96 16.16
N ASN A 128 7.41 15.55 16.60
CA ASN A 128 6.81 15.28 17.90
C ASN A 128 5.31 15.12 17.73
N ILE A 129 4.80 13.97 18.13
CA ILE A 129 3.36 13.66 18.11
C ILE A 129 2.97 12.95 19.39
N GLY A 130 1.74 13.21 19.84
CA GLY A 130 1.09 12.36 20.84
C GLY A 130 0.62 11.04 20.23
N SER A 131 -0.07 10.24 21.06
CA SER A 131 -0.73 9.03 20.55
C SER A 131 -1.81 9.40 19.55
N LYS A 132 -1.75 8.80 18.35
CA LYS A 132 -2.74 8.99 17.28
C LYS A 132 -2.72 7.82 16.29
N ASN A 133 -3.64 7.85 15.34
CA ASN A 133 -3.73 6.84 14.29
C ASN A 133 -2.42 6.75 13.47
N ALA A 134 -2.02 5.52 13.12
CA ALA A 134 -0.74 5.28 12.45
C ALA A 134 -0.70 5.86 11.03
N MET A 135 -1.79 5.75 10.26
CA MET A 135 -1.89 6.40 8.95
C MET A 135 -1.80 7.92 9.09
N GLU A 136 -2.45 8.50 10.11
CA GLU A 136 -2.39 9.95 10.35
C GLU A 136 -1.00 10.45 10.78
N ALA A 137 -0.25 9.63 11.51
CA ALA A 137 1.15 9.91 11.83
C ALA A 137 2.05 9.80 10.61
N PHE A 138 1.75 8.88 9.71
CA PHE A 138 2.60 8.56 8.58
C PHE A 138 2.40 9.48 7.38
N ALA A 139 1.16 9.68 6.91
CA ALA A 139 0.88 10.21 5.57
C ALA A 139 -0.11 11.39 5.47
N LYS A 140 -0.85 11.75 6.53
CA LYS A 140 -2.05 12.63 6.39
C LYS A 140 -1.79 14.04 5.85
N ASP A 141 -0.78 14.73 6.34
CA ASP A 141 -0.52 16.14 5.98
C ASP A 141 0.97 16.50 6.17
N LYS A 142 1.32 17.79 6.02
CA LYS A 142 2.68 18.30 6.17
C LYS A 142 3.33 18.03 7.54
N HIS A 143 2.54 17.73 8.57
CA HIS A 143 2.99 17.38 9.92
C HIS A 143 3.07 15.86 10.14
N SER A 144 2.87 15.05 9.10
CA SER A 144 3.15 13.62 9.11
C SER A 144 4.61 13.31 8.79
N ILE A 145 5.03 12.06 8.93
CA ILE A 145 6.39 11.64 8.58
C ILE A 145 6.70 11.90 7.10
N ILE A 146 5.81 11.50 6.18
CA ILE A 146 5.96 11.80 4.75
C ILE A 146 5.99 13.31 4.53
N GLY A 147 5.12 14.07 5.21
CA GLY A 147 5.05 15.52 5.07
C GLY A 147 6.32 16.25 5.53
N GLN A 148 7.05 15.70 6.51
CA GLN A 148 8.27 16.31 7.06
C GLN A 148 9.53 15.89 6.31
N TRP A 149 9.70 14.60 6.04
CA TRP A 149 10.90 14.08 5.36
C TRP A 149 10.79 14.11 3.84
N GLY A 150 9.58 14.25 3.30
CA GLY A 150 9.34 14.21 1.86
C GLY A 150 9.73 12.86 1.24
N GLY A 151 10.13 12.90 -0.03
CA GLY A 151 10.51 11.73 -0.81
C GLY A 151 9.34 10.99 -1.42
N ASP A 152 9.68 9.90 -2.09
CA ASP A 152 8.78 9.05 -2.85
C ASP A 152 8.32 7.87 -1.99
N LEU A 153 7.01 7.72 -1.82
CA LEU A 153 6.42 6.58 -1.13
C LEU A 153 6.36 5.38 -2.09
N VAL A 154 7.18 4.36 -1.83
CA VAL A 154 7.12 3.09 -2.54
C VAL A 154 6.48 2.03 -1.65
N ARG A 155 5.41 1.42 -2.14
CA ARG A 155 4.64 0.37 -1.46
C ARG A 155 4.80 -0.95 -2.21
N HIS A 156 5.13 -2.02 -1.50
CA HIS A 156 5.18 -3.36 -2.07
C HIS A 156 4.64 -4.37 -1.04
N GLY A 157 3.38 -4.74 -1.18
CA GLY A 157 2.64 -5.46 -0.14
C GLY A 157 2.70 -4.69 1.19
N TYR A 158 3.24 -5.33 2.23
CA TYR A 158 3.43 -4.75 3.57
C TYR A 158 4.79 -4.03 3.76
N GLN A 159 5.62 -3.96 2.71
CA GLN A 159 6.85 -3.18 2.74
C GLN A 159 6.56 -1.74 2.33
N VAL A 160 6.92 -0.81 3.21
CA VAL A 160 6.72 0.63 3.00
C VAL A 160 8.08 1.32 3.00
N ARG A 161 8.45 1.93 1.87
CA ARG A 161 9.72 2.63 1.71
C ARG A 161 9.46 4.11 1.45
N LEU A 162 10.22 4.97 2.12
CA LEU A 162 10.24 6.41 1.86
C LEU A 162 11.62 6.78 1.32
N LEU A 163 11.72 6.96 0.01
CA LEU A 163 12.99 7.08 -0.69
C LEU A 163 13.26 8.53 -1.12
N LYS A 164 14.53 8.94 -1.11
CA LYS A 164 14.94 10.27 -1.59
C LYS A 164 14.67 10.43 -3.09
N ASN A 165 14.87 9.37 -3.88
CA ASN A 165 14.66 9.32 -5.34
C ASN A 165 14.03 7.97 -5.76
N GLY A 166 12.83 7.66 -5.29
CA GLY A 166 12.13 6.40 -5.59
C GLY A 166 11.72 6.23 -7.06
N GLY A 167 11.52 7.34 -7.79
CA GLY A 167 11.26 7.30 -9.24
C GLY A 167 12.39 6.63 -10.07
N SER A 168 13.64 6.77 -9.64
CA SER A 168 14.81 6.27 -10.39
C SER A 168 14.98 4.74 -10.33
N GLU A 169 14.57 4.07 -9.26
CA GLU A 169 14.58 2.60 -9.17
C GLU A 169 13.50 1.98 -10.06
N ASN A 170 12.32 2.59 -10.13
CA ASN A 170 11.26 2.15 -11.02
C ASN A 170 11.69 2.29 -12.50
N GLU A 171 12.26 3.43 -12.89
CA GLU A 171 12.82 3.65 -14.24
C GLU A 171 13.95 2.69 -14.62
N SER A 172 14.85 2.36 -13.68
CA SER A 172 15.93 1.41 -13.96
C SER A 172 15.46 -0.05 -14.03
N LEU A 173 14.41 -0.44 -13.29
CA LEU A 173 13.68 -1.70 -13.49
C LEU A 173 12.99 -1.77 -14.87
N PHE A 174 12.42 -0.65 -15.34
CA PHE A 174 11.83 -0.56 -16.69
C PHE A 174 12.87 -0.70 -17.80
N MET A 175 14.07 -0.11 -17.64
CA MET A 175 15.17 -0.25 -18.60
C MET A 175 15.73 -1.67 -18.64
N TYR A 176 15.82 -2.37 -17.50
CA TYR A 176 16.33 -3.75 -17.48
C TYR A 176 15.35 -4.73 -18.14
N LYS A 177 14.04 -4.63 -17.86
CA LYS A 177 13.02 -5.48 -18.51
C LYS A 177 12.94 -5.28 -20.02
N LYS A 178 13.11 -4.05 -20.53
CA LYS A 178 13.16 -3.76 -21.98
C LYS A 178 14.34 -4.43 -22.70
N ASN A 179 15.47 -4.60 -22.03
CA ASN A 179 16.67 -5.21 -22.59
C ASN A 179 16.69 -6.74 -22.50
N LEU A 180 15.70 -7.35 -21.82
CA LEU A 180 15.54 -8.80 -21.72
C LEU A 180 14.57 -9.37 -22.76
N SER A 181 13.83 -8.52 -23.48
CA SER A 181 13.03 -8.91 -24.64
C SER A 181 13.81 -8.71 -25.94
N SER A 182 14.91 -9.44 -26.12
CA SER A 182 15.61 -9.62 -27.39
C SER A 182 16.02 -11.08 -27.57
#